data_AF-A0A3C7W102-F1
#
_entry.id   AF-A0A3C7W102-F1
#
_cell.length_a   1.000
_cell.length_b   1.000
_cell.length_c   1.000
_cell.angle_alpha   90.00
_cell.angle_beta   90.00
_cell.angle_gamma   90.00
#
_symmetry.space_group_name_H-M   'P 1'
#
loop_
_entity.id
_entity.type
_entity.pdbx_description
1 polymer ?
#
loop_
_entity_poly.entity_id
_entity_poly.type
_entity_poly.pdbx_seq_one_letter_code
_entity_poly.pdbx_strand_id
1 'polypeptide(L)'
;MLARQVLVVSFALSTLFAAATARADPLALVEELRDGDLSLSALGTLIALDAKPGLKGGYGLCMAAGEQLCDEKGTVGYGLCKVAGEQLCKVDGSLGYGLCKLAGEFSCKTKASLGHGLCRLSGANNCRA
;
A
#
# COMPACT_ATOMS: atom_id res chain seq x y z
N MET A 1 8.14 44.82 -10.74
CA MET A 1 6.73 45.24 -10.66
C MET A 1 5.91 44.08 -11.22
N LEU A 2 5.22 43.30 -10.37
CA LEU A 2 3.75 43.22 -10.28
C LEU A 2 3.03 42.99 -11.63
N ALA A 3 2.00 42.16 -11.81
CA ALA A 3 1.33 41.08 -11.10
C ALA A 3 0.11 40.70 -11.98
N ARG A 4 -0.37 39.44 -11.87
CA ARG A 4 -1.81 39.08 -11.72
C ARG A 4 -2.75 38.86 -12.94
N GLN A 5 -3.59 37.83 -12.75
CA GLN A 5 -4.93 37.49 -13.30
C GLN A 5 -4.93 36.39 -14.38
N VAL A 6 -5.23 35.10 -14.12
CA VAL A 6 -6.37 34.37 -13.47
C VAL A 6 -7.62 34.26 -14.36
N LEU A 7 -8.06 33.00 -14.57
CA LEU A 7 -9.37 32.49 -15.06
C LEU A 7 -9.61 32.62 -16.60
N VAL A 8 -10.13 31.67 -17.38
CA VAL A 8 -11.03 30.53 -17.13
C VAL A 8 -10.81 29.44 -18.20
N VAL A 9 -10.78 28.20 -17.73
CA VAL A 9 -11.24 26.93 -18.33
C VAL A 9 -12.19 27.04 -19.55
N SER A 10 -11.92 26.27 -20.61
CA SER A 10 -12.95 25.66 -21.50
C SER A 10 -12.31 24.47 -22.25
N PHE A 11 -12.39 23.27 -21.68
CA PHE A 11 -13.34 22.23 -22.12
C PHE A 11 -13.17 21.81 -23.59
N ALA A 12 -12.05 21.16 -23.97
CA ALA A 12 -12.00 20.32 -25.19
C ALA A 12 -10.69 19.49 -25.38
N LEU A 13 -9.97 19.10 -24.32
CA LEU A 13 -8.70 18.36 -24.50
C LEU A 13 -8.47 17.29 -23.42
N SER A 14 -9.46 16.41 -23.22
CA SER A 14 -9.47 15.47 -22.09
C SER A 14 -8.92 14.07 -22.39
N THR A 15 -8.36 13.80 -23.56
CA THR A 15 -7.82 12.47 -23.88
C THR A 15 -6.62 12.57 -24.81
N LEU A 16 -5.41 12.71 -24.27
CA LEU A 16 -4.24 12.04 -24.85
C LEU A 16 -3.02 12.24 -23.92
N PHE A 17 -2.54 11.11 -23.40
CA PHE A 17 -1.14 10.89 -23.06
C PHE A 17 -0.56 11.68 -21.87
N ALA A 18 -1.14 11.43 -20.69
CA ALA A 18 -0.35 11.35 -19.46
C ALA A 18 0.49 10.04 -19.51
N ALA A 19 1.47 9.99 -20.40
CA ALA A 19 2.42 8.91 -20.45
C ALA A 19 3.48 9.10 -19.36
N ALA A 20 3.53 8.11 -18.47
CA ALA A 20 4.76 7.59 -17.90
C ALA A 20 5.64 8.60 -17.15
N THR A 21 5.12 9.11 -16.03
CA THR A 21 5.99 9.21 -14.85
C THR A 21 5.46 8.26 -13.80
N ALA A 22 5.94 7.01 -13.86
CA ALA A 22 5.99 6.10 -12.73
C ALA A 22 6.95 6.68 -11.67
N ARG A 23 6.61 7.86 -11.14
CA ARG A 23 6.88 8.16 -9.75
C ARG A 23 5.70 7.52 -9.06
N ALA A 24 5.87 6.30 -8.58
CA ALA A 24 4.91 5.72 -7.65
C ALA A 24 4.91 6.67 -6.45
N ASP A 25 3.98 7.63 -6.47
CA ASP A 25 3.78 8.52 -5.36
C ASP A 25 3.37 7.60 -4.21
N PRO A 26 4.15 7.48 -3.13
CA PRO A 26 3.84 6.54 -2.06
C PRO A 26 2.45 6.81 -1.47
N LEU A 27 1.97 8.04 -1.59
CA LEU A 27 0.62 8.43 -1.23
C LEU A 27 -0.43 7.80 -2.16
N ALA A 28 -0.22 7.81 -3.47
CA ALA A 28 -1.11 7.17 -4.44
C ALA A 28 -1.17 5.64 -4.24
N LEU A 29 -0.04 5.02 -3.90
CA LEU A 29 0.00 3.59 -3.56
C LEU A 29 -0.82 3.30 -2.29
N VAL A 30 -0.69 4.12 -1.25
CA VAL A 30 -1.45 3.95 -0.01
C VAL A 30 -2.96 4.10 -0.23
N GLU A 31 -3.39 5.05 -1.08
CA GLU A 31 -4.81 5.20 -1.41
C GLU A 31 -5.35 3.97 -2.16
N GLU A 32 -4.64 3.44 -3.16
CA GLU A 32 -5.04 2.19 -3.83
C GLU A 32 -5.12 1.00 -2.84
N LEU A 33 -4.17 0.92 -1.92
CA LEU A 33 -4.16 -0.13 -0.91
C LEU A 33 -5.37 -0.01 0.05
N ARG A 34 -5.80 1.21 0.39
CA ARG A 34 -6.95 1.46 1.27
C ARG A 34 -8.29 1.20 0.59
N ASP A 35 -8.39 1.51 -0.70
CA ASP A 35 -9.57 1.18 -1.50
C ASP A 35 -9.71 -0.33 -1.76
N GLY A 36 -8.64 -1.11 -1.52
CA GLY A 36 -8.66 -2.57 -1.64
C GLY A 36 -8.53 -3.08 -3.08
N ASP A 37 -8.43 -2.17 -4.07
CA ASP A 37 -8.14 -2.52 -5.47
C ASP A 37 -6.63 -2.62 -5.67
N LEU A 38 -6.05 -3.76 -5.29
CA LEU A 38 -4.62 -3.99 -5.53
C LEU A 38 -4.37 -4.29 -7.00
N SER A 39 -3.89 -3.27 -7.73
CA SER A 39 -3.31 -3.45 -9.06
C SER A 39 -2.13 -4.44 -9.02
N LEU A 40 -1.96 -5.23 -10.09
CA LEU A 40 -0.78 -6.08 -10.30
C LEU A 40 0.53 -5.30 -10.19
N SER A 41 0.51 -4.02 -10.55
CA SER A 41 1.64 -3.11 -10.43
C SER A 41 1.98 -2.84 -8.96
N ALA A 42 0.98 -2.52 -8.14
CA ALA A 42 1.13 -2.31 -6.70
C ALA A 42 1.65 -3.57 -6.00
N LEU A 43 1.10 -4.74 -6.36
CA LEU A 43 1.59 -6.03 -5.88
C LEU A 43 3.06 -6.28 -6.24
N GLY A 44 3.44 -6.01 -7.49
CA GLY A 44 4.83 -6.12 -7.94
C GLY A 44 5.76 -5.22 -7.14
N THR A 45 5.35 -3.98 -6.85
CA THR A 45 6.10 -3.06 -5.99
C THR A 45 6.25 -3.59 -4.58
N LEU A 46 5.17 -4.10 -3.97
CA LEU A 46 5.22 -4.65 -2.61
C LEU A 46 6.14 -5.87 -2.51
N ILE A 47 6.07 -6.78 -3.48
CA ILE A 47 6.97 -7.95 -3.55
C ILE A 47 8.42 -7.50 -3.70
N ALA A 48 8.69 -6.51 -4.56
CA ALA A 48 10.05 -5.99 -4.74
C ALA A 48 10.59 -5.27 -3.49
N LEU A 49 9.73 -4.59 -2.74
CA LEU A 49 10.08 -3.98 -1.46
C LEU A 49 10.37 -5.04 -0.39
N ASP A 50 9.56 -6.11 -0.33
CA ASP A 50 9.71 -7.21 0.65
C ASP A 50 10.98 -8.03 0.39
N ALA A 51 11.36 -8.20 -0.88
CA ALA A 51 12.56 -8.94 -1.29
C ALA A 51 13.89 -8.22 -1.03
N LYS A 52 13.87 -6.92 -0.66
CA LYS A 52 15.10 -6.14 -0.41
C LYS A 52 15.40 -6.02 1.09
N PRO A 53 16.25 -6.89 1.64
CA PRO A 53 16.63 -6.81 3.04
C PRO A 53 17.34 -5.47 3.34
N GLY A 54 17.00 -4.85 4.46
CA GLY A 54 17.58 -3.57 4.90
C GLY A 54 16.86 -2.32 4.35
N LEU A 55 15.94 -2.46 3.40
CA LEU A 55 15.08 -1.37 3.01
C LEU A 55 13.98 -1.20 4.08
N LYS A 56 13.81 0.03 4.59
CA LYS A 56 12.76 0.42 5.55
C LYS A 56 11.36 0.47 4.89
N GLY A 57 11.01 -0.53 4.09
CA GLY A 57 9.78 -0.56 3.28
C GLY A 57 8.51 -0.52 4.13
N GLY A 58 8.48 -1.25 5.24
CA GLY A 58 7.37 -1.22 6.19
C GLY A 58 7.22 0.10 6.92
N TYR A 59 8.33 0.66 7.41
CA TYR A 59 8.34 1.98 8.02
C TYR A 59 7.86 3.06 7.04
N GLY A 60 8.35 3.03 5.79
CA GLY A 60 7.93 3.98 4.75
C GLY A 60 6.44 3.92 4.46
N LEU A 61 5.87 2.70 4.36
CA LEU A 61 4.42 2.52 4.18
C LEU A 61 3.62 3.03 5.39
N CYS A 62 4.09 2.75 6.61
CA CYS A 62 3.45 3.26 7.83
C CYS A 62 3.44 4.80 7.88
N MET A 63 4.57 5.43 7.57
CA MET A 63 4.65 6.90 7.50
C MET A 63 3.74 7.47 6.41
N ALA A 64 3.68 6.82 5.25
CA ALA A 64 2.80 7.22 4.15
C ALA A 64 1.31 7.06 4.48
N ALA A 65 0.94 6.14 5.38
CA ALA A 65 -0.40 6.03 5.94
C ALA A 65 -0.77 7.17 6.90
N GLY A 66 0.17 8.06 7.23
CA GLY A 66 -0.05 9.18 8.16
C GLY A 66 0.05 8.78 9.64
N GLU A 67 0.57 7.60 9.94
CA GLU A 67 0.77 7.14 11.31
C GLU A 67 1.90 7.94 11.99
N GLN A 68 1.68 8.36 13.24
CA GLN A 68 2.69 9.13 13.99
C GLN A 68 3.76 8.24 14.65
N LEU A 69 3.47 6.95 14.85
CA LEU A 69 4.34 5.99 15.54
C LEU A 69 4.56 4.77 14.66
N CYS A 70 5.67 4.79 13.93
CA CYS A 70 6.11 3.72 13.04
C CYS A 70 7.39 3.05 13.53
N ASP A 71 7.41 1.72 13.52
CA ASP A 71 8.62 0.95 13.86
C ASP A 71 9.57 0.91 12.66
N GLU A 72 10.81 1.37 12.85
CA GLU A 72 11.84 1.37 11.81
C GLU A 72 12.25 -0.02 11.33
N LYS A 73 12.02 -1.04 12.16
CA LYS A 73 12.27 -2.45 11.84
C LYS A 73 11.03 -3.13 11.25
N GLY A 74 9.95 -2.38 11.06
CA GLY A 74 8.72 -2.86 10.46
C GLY A 74 8.96 -3.44 9.06
N THR A 75 8.53 -4.68 8.88
CA THR A 75 8.45 -5.34 7.57
C THR A 75 7.40 -4.68 6.67
N VAL A 76 7.43 -4.98 5.37
CA VAL A 76 6.35 -4.53 4.46
C VAL A 76 4.97 -4.98 4.96
N GLY A 77 4.86 -6.18 5.52
CA GLY A 77 3.64 -6.66 6.16
C GLY A 77 3.14 -5.81 7.32
N TYR A 78 4.04 -5.33 8.19
CA TYR A 78 3.72 -4.36 9.23
C TYR A 78 3.18 -3.05 8.63
N GLY A 79 3.86 -2.52 7.62
CA GLY A 79 3.45 -1.29 6.94
C GLY A 79 2.07 -1.39 6.32
N LEU A 80 1.75 -2.51 5.65
CA LEU A 80 0.42 -2.74 5.08
C LEU A 80 -0.67 -2.85 6.14
N CYS A 81 -0.38 -3.51 7.27
CA CYS A 81 -1.31 -3.53 8.40
C CYS A 81 -1.62 -2.11 8.89
N LYS A 82 -0.60 -1.23 8.95
CA LYS A 82 -0.78 0.19 9.30
C LYS A 82 -1.60 0.95 8.26
N VAL A 83 -1.38 0.69 6.97
CA VAL A 83 -2.20 1.25 5.88
C VAL A 83 -3.67 0.82 6.00
N ALA A 84 -3.94 -0.39 6.47
CA ALA A 84 -5.29 -0.87 6.76
C ALA A 84 -5.96 -0.16 7.96
N GLY A 85 -5.26 0.74 8.65
CA GLY A 85 -5.77 1.46 9.83
C GLY A 85 -5.76 0.63 11.11
N GLU A 86 -5.07 -0.51 11.13
CA GLU A 86 -5.00 -1.39 12.29
C GLU A 86 -4.05 -0.84 13.36
N GLN A 87 -4.52 -0.82 14.60
CA GLN A 87 -3.72 -0.33 15.74
C GLN A 87 -2.66 -1.36 16.19
N LEU A 88 -2.98 -2.64 16.06
CA LEU A 88 -2.17 -3.75 16.57
C LEU A 88 -1.48 -4.52 15.44
N CYS A 89 -0.42 -3.92 14.89
CA CYS A 89 0.37 -4.51 13.82
C CYS A 89 1.61 -5.24 14.35
N LYS A 90 1.86 -6.45 13.83
CA LYS A 90 3.07 -7.22 14.14
C LYS A 90 4.24 -6.70 13.31
N VAL A 91 5.27 -6.18 13.98
CA VAL A 91 6.48 -5.60 13.36
C VAL A 91 7.18 -6.58 12.43
N ASP A 92 7.12 -7.89 12.73
CA ASP A 92 7.72 -8.98 11.98
C ASP A 92 6.73 -9.72 11.05
N GLY A 93 5.58 -9.11 10.76
CA GLY A 93 4.55 -9.66 9.90
C GLY A 93 5.03 -9.87 8.48
N SER A 94 4.77 -11.03 7.89
CA SER A 94 5.07 -11.28 6.48
C SER A 94 4.24 -10.38 5.57
N LEU A 95 4.64 -10.25 4.30
CA LEU A 95 3.82 -9.60 3.28
C LEU A 95 2.39 -10.20 3.24
N GLY A 96 2.25 -11.53 3.34
CA GLY A 96 0.96 -12.22 3.40
C GLY A 96 0.10 -11.84 4.62
N TYR A 97 0.72 -11.61 5.78
CA TYR A 97 0.04 -11.07 6.95
C TYR A 97 -0.54 -9.68 6.68
N GLY A 98 0.27 -8.79 6.08
CA GLY A 98 -0.14 -7.43 5.74
C GLY A 98 -1.30 -7.38 4.75
N LEU A 99 -1.26 -8.19 3.70
CA LEU A 99 -2.35 -8.31 2.71
C LEU A 99 -3.64 -8.86 3.34
N CYS A 100 -3.52 -9.85 4.24
CA CYS A 100 -4.67 -10.33 5.00
C CYS A 100 -5.27 -9.20 5.86
N LYS A 101 -4.44 -8.36 6.49
CA LYS A 101 -4.91 -7.20 7.25
C LYS A 101 -5.60 -6.15 6.38
N LEU A 102 -5.04 -5.86 5.20
CA LEU A 102 -5.68 -4.98 4.21
C LEU A 102 -7.04 -5.50 3.74
N ALA A 103 -7.23 -6.82 3.71
CA ALA A 103 -8.54 -7.42 3.42
C ALA A 103 -9.58 -7.23 4.55
N GLY A 104 -9.24 -6.53 5.64
CA GLY A 104 -10.11 -6.30 6.79
C GLY A 104 -10.21 -7.49 7.75
N GLU A 105 -9.29 -8.46 7.66
CA GLU A 105 -9.34 -9.67 8.48
C GLU A 105 -8.69 -9.48 9.85
N PHE A 106 -9.43 -9.84 10.91
CA PHE A 106 -8.92 -9.73 12.28
C PHE A 106 -7.88 -10.81 12.60
N SER A 107 -8.06 -12.02 12.06
CA SER A 107 -7.29 -13.22 12.43
C SER A 107 -6.23 -13.61 11.38
N CYS A 108 -5.25 -12.73 11.17
CA CYS A 108 -4.15 -12.98 10.24
C CYS A 108 -2.93 -13.59 10.94
N LYS A 109 -2.39 -14.69 10.40
CA LYS A 109 -1.16 -15.30 10.92
C LYS A 109 0.06 -14.46 10.55
N THR A 110 0.92 -14.14 11.52
CA THR A 110 2.13 -13.31 11.31
C THR A 110 3.06 -13.83 10.21
N LYS A 111 3.12 -15.15 10.00
CA LYS A 111 3.98 -15.80 8.98
C LYS A 111 3.17 -16.36 7.80
N ALA A 112 1.99 -15.80 7.53
CA ALA A 112 1.17 -16.22 6.39
C ALA A 112 1.94 -16.06 5.07
N SER A 113 1.74 -17.00 4.15
CA SER A 113 2.32 -16.91 2.81
C SER A 113 1.70 -15.76 2.01
N LEU A 114 2.42 -15.28 0.99
CA LEU A 114 1.88 -14.29 0.04
C LEU A 114 0.57 -14.79 -0.60
N GLY A 115 0.52 -16.07 -0.99
CA GLY A 115 -0.69 -16.69 -1.56
C GLY A 115 -1.88 -16.69 -0.60
N HIS A 116 -1.66 -16.91 0.69
CA HIS A 116 -2.72 -16.76 1.70
C HIS A 116 -3.26 -15.33 1.74
N GLY A 117 -2.36 -14.34 1.81
CA GLY A 117 -2.74 -12.92 1.85
C GLY A 117 -3.56 -12.50 0.64
N LEU A 118 -3.11 -12.86 -0.57
CA LEU A 118 -3.83 -12.60 -1.84
C LEU A 118 -5.20 -13.26 -1.88
N CYS A 119 -5.29 -14.50 -1.39
CA CYS A 119 -6.56 -15.23 -1.33
C CYS A 119 -7.57 -14.54 -0.38
N ARG A 120 -7.11 -13.99 0.75
CA ARG A 120 -8.00 -13.23 1.64
C ARG A 120 -8.40 -11.89 1.03
N LEU A 121 -7.45 -11.22 0.38
CA LEU A 121 -7.69 -9.95 -0.30
C LEU A 121 -8.72 -10.07 -1.43
N SER A 122 -8.81 -11.22 -2.11
CA SER A 122 -9.86 -11.48 -3.11
C SER A 122 -11.24 -11.81 -2.50
N GLY A 123 -11.38 -11.79 -1.17
CA GLY A 123 -12.62 -12.12 -0.46
C GLY A 123 -12.88 -13.62 -0.30
N ALA A 124 -11.91 -14.48 -0.61
CA ALA A 124 -12.09 -15.93 -0.45
C ALA A 124 -11.93 -16.37 1.02
N ASN A 125 -12.71 -17.39 1.41
CA ASN A 125 -12.80 -17.87 2.80
C ASN A 125 -12.00 -19.16 3.09
N ASN A 126 -11.64 -19.92 2.05
CA ASN A 126 -10.95 -21.21 2.17
C ASN A 126 -9.46 -21.10 1.81
N CYS A 127 -8.77 -20.12 2.40
CA CYS A 127 -7.38 -19.82 2.09
C CYS A 127 -6.41 -20.64 2.95
N ARG A 128 -5.58 -21.48 2.32
CA ARG A 128 -4.51 -22.20 3.02
C ARG A 128 -3.41 -21.22 3.43
N ALA A 129 -3.00 -21.28 4.69
CA ALA A 129 -1.96 -20.42 5.26
C ALA A 129 -0.56 -20.85 4.83
#